data_AF-A0A3D4UNC9-F1
#
_entry.id   AF-A0A3D4UNC9-F1
#
_cell.length_a   1.000
_cell.length_b   1.000
_cell.length_c   1.000
_cell.angle_alpha   90.00
_cell.angle_beta   90.00
_cell.angle_gamma   90.00
#
_symmetry.space_group_name_H-M   'P 1'
#
loop_
_entity.id
_entity.type
_entity.pdbx_description
1 polymer ?
#
loop_
_entity_poly.entity_id
_entity_poly.type
_entity_poly.pdbx_seq_one_letter_code
_entity_poly.pdbx_strand_id
1 'polypeptide(L)'
;KLEELVEQERISRADLLLTRQIDSWITAEAAPASLIRHGQLQAELIQAKEDNRPEHREGRTPTEIKASAQRVEELEGQVLDAKALALSDLRHALDHPVDRSRLNDYPIELSSLAYRASTGLIPWSDLRDLKAGWAADPMFGYADLQIRMSREVDAESEPVDFAFNGPGVTSEVLTEKSDLDRNGLPDLLVTDDTVDVGRVLGLPIQIQLLFAIAPFALGAGYLTGRAGLLVLAGGILAYVVLNPLIFAMGWMPATVSESGAAGYGFGNVNRPLGIGLLLGGAFMGVVASLPAIREAFKSIAAAGKSNSVGASGGGSDELGLKVLITAVAGALLFLFIAADFTGKQPINSVCPVTERAIESDGYTTEYNGYTIAFLDESALETFEGATPEDQAAVAAPFSATRKGLLSGMNPHVRAGIIAVVGALWIWFAGIIIAQCTGMTDWSPISGMALLTVVLVMLLSGPGGVLGAVLIGAALCVAITCAADMMADLKTGYLV
;
A
#
# COMPACT_ATOMS: atom_id res chain seq x y z
N LYS A 1 -21.89 -28.79 -15.15
CA LYS A 1 -21.86 -27.31 -15.24
C LYS A 1 -20.68 -26.70 -14.47
N LEU A 2 -20.50 -26.86 -13.15
CA LEU A 2 -19.31 -26.29 -12.48
C LEU A 2 -17.99 -26.85 -13.04
N GLU A 3 -17.92 -28.16 -13.30
CA GLU A 3 -16.74 -28.78 -13.92
C GLU A 3 -16.47 -28.22 -15.32
N GLU A 4 -17.52 -28.08 -16.13
CA GLU A 4 -17.45 -27.42 -17.46
C GLU A 4 -16.95 -25.97 -17.37
N LEU A 5 -17.36 -25.20 -16.36
CA LEU A 5 -16.84 -23.84 -16.14
C LEU A 5 -15.36 -23.84 -15.75
N VAL A 6 -14.91 -24.86 -15.01
CA VAL A 6 -13.49 -25.04 -14.66
C VAL A 6 -12.67 -25.48 -15.87
N GLU A 7 -13.20 -26.38 -16.71
CA GLU A 7 -12.60 -26.78 -17.99
C GLU A 7 -12.49 -25.60 -18.97
N GLN A 8 -13.47 -24.70 -18.94
CA GLN A 8 -13.45 -23.45 -19.71
C GLN A 8 -12.60 -22.35 -19.06
N GLU A 9 -11.97 -22.61 -17.90
CA GLU A 9 -11.18 -21.63 -17.11
C GLU A 9 -11.98 -20.38 -16.69
N ARG A 10 -13.31 -20.49 -16.61
CA ARG A 10 -14.21 -19.40 -16.22
C ARG A 10 -14.30 -19.20 -14.71
N ILE A 11 -14.04 -20.26 -13.97
CA ILE A 11 -13.89 -20.24 -12.50
C ILE A 11 -12.68 -21.08 -12.13
N SER A 12 -12.02 -20.75 -11.02
CA SER A 12 -10.90 -21.57 -10.57
C SER A 12 -11.40 -22.89 -10.00
N ARG A 13 -10.52 -23.90 -10.00
CA ARG A 13 -10.82 -25.18 -9.32
C ARG A 13 -11.05 -25.00 -7.82
N ALA A 14 -10.37 -24.03 -7.18
CA ALA A 14 -10.60 -23.70 -5.78
C ALA A 14 -12.03 -23.17 -5.57
N ASP A 15 -12.55 -22.34 -6.48
CA ASP A 15 -13.92 -21.83 -6.42
C ASP A 15 -14.95 -22.95 -6.59
N LEU A 16 -14.71 -23.89 -7.51
CA LEU A 16 -15.56 -25.09 -7.67
C LEU A 16 -15.62 -25.89 -6.37
N LEU A 17 -14.47 -26.16 -5.75
CA LEU A 17 -14.39 -26.97 -4.54
C LEU A 17 -15.04 -26.27 -3.35
N LEU A 18 -14.79 -24.97 -3.20
CA LEU A 18 -15.43 -24.15 -2.17
C LEU A 18 -16.95 -24.14 -2.37
N THR A 19 -17.43 -23.97 -3.60
CA THR A 19 -18.86 -24.01 -3.93
C THR A 19 -19.49 -25.35 -3.57
N ARG A 20 -18.81 -26.47 -3.85
CA ARG A 20 -19.27 -27.82 -3.45
C ARG A 20 -19.34 -27.98 -1.94
N GLN A 21 -18.35 -27.48 -1.21
CA GLN A 21 -18.36 -27.49 0.26
C GLN A 21 -19.54 -26.67 0.79
N ILE A 22 -19.75 -25.46 0.28
CA ILE A 22 -20.88 -24.61 0.65
C ILE A 22 -22.21 -25.34 0.38
N ASP A 23 -22.40 -25.94 -0.80
CA ASP A 23 -23.64 -26.66 -1.13
C ASP A 23 -23.88 -27.88 -0.20
N SER A 24 -22.79 -28.54 0.22
CA SER A 24 -22.86 -29.61 1.23
C SER A 24 -23.34 -29.09 2.58
N TRP A 25 -22.90 -27.90 3.00
CA TRP A 25 -23.34 -27.28 4.26
C TRP A 25 -24.78 -26.80 4.19
N ILE A 26 -25.20 -26.27 3.03
CA ILE A 26 -26.59 -25.89 2.79
C ILE A 26 -27.50 -27.11 2.90
N THR A 27 -27.10 -28.22 2.29
CA THR A 27 -27.89 -29.47 2.30
C THR A 27 -27.92 -30.11 3.69
N ALA A 28 -26.81 -30.06 4.43
CA ALA A 28 -26.71 -30.60 5.78
C ALA A 28 -27.25 -29.65 6.86
N GLU A 29 -27.59 -28.40 6.51
CA GLU A 29 -27.89 -27.32 7.44
C GLU A 29 -26.84 -27.17 8.55
N ALA A 30 -25.56 -27.40 8.19
CA ALA A 30 -24.45 -27.41 9.13
C ALA A 30 -23.12 -27.06 8.43
N ALA A 31 -22.36 -26.13 9.03
CA ALA A 31 -21.01 -25.75 8.60
C ALA A 31 -19.96 -26.16 9.65
N PRO A 32 -18.66 -26.20 9.30
CA PRO A 32 -17.60 -26.52 10.25
C PRO A 32 -17.61 -25.59 11.47
N ALA A 33 -17.40 -26.16 12.66
CA ALA A 33 -17.45 -25.41 13.92
C ALA A 33 -16.39 -24.29 13.97
N SER A 34 -15.21 -24.51 13.38
CA SER A 34 -14.16 -23.50 13.25
C SER A 34 -14.60 -22.32 12.39
N LEU A 35 -15.30 -22.57 11.28
CA LEU A 35 -15.83 -21.52 10.40
C LEU A 35 -16.93 -20.70 11.10
N ILE A 36 -17.83 -21.37 11.81
CA ILE A 36 -18.87 -20.72 12.63
C ILE A 36 -18.23 -19.88 13.73
N ARG A 37 -17.19 -20.42 14.41
CA ARG A 37 -16.46 -19.71 15.46
C ARG A 37 -15.77 -18.45 14.93
N HIS A 38 -15.16 -18.53 13.74
CA HIS A 38 -14.59 -17.35 13.08
C HIS A 38 -15.67 -16.29 12.80
N GLY A 39 -16.84 -16.68 12.26
CA GLY A 39 -17.95 -15.76 12.02
C GLY A 39 -18.50 -15.12 13.31
N GLN A 40 -18.59 -15.90 14.39
CA GLN A 40 -18.99 -15.40 15.71
C GLN A 40 -18.02 -14.34 16.23
N LEU A 41 -16.71 -14.66 16.25
CA LEU A 41 -15.67 -13.74 16.72
C LEU A 41 -15.62 -12.47 15.87
N GLN A 42 -15.85 -12.59 14.56
CA GLN A 42 -15.95 -11.44 13.67
C GLN A 42 -17.15 -10.53 14.03
N ALA A 43 -18.30 -11.12 14.35
CA ALA A 43 -19.46 -10.35 14.82
C ALA A 43 -19.20 -9.66 16.17
N GLU A 44 -18.54 -10.37 17.10
CA GLU A 44 -18.13 -9.80 18.40
C GLU A 44 -17.12 -8.66 18.23
N LEU A 45 -16.17 -8.80 17.30
CA LEU A 45 -15.18 -7.76 16.96
C LEU A 45 -15.86 -6.52 16.36
N ILE A 46 -16.81 -6.70 15.44
CA ILE A 46 -17.57 -5.59 14.87
C ILE A 46 -18.34 -4.84 15.96
N GLN A 47 -19.01 -5.56 16.86
CA GLN A 47 -19.71 -4.93 17.99
C GLN A 47 -18.75 -4.21 18.93
N ALA A 48 -17.61 -4.82 19.28
CA ALA A 48 -16.60 -4.20 20.13
C ALA A 48 -16.00 -2.93 19.51
N LYS A 49 -15.81 -2.91 18.18
CA LYS A 49 -15.37 -1.72 17.44
C LYS A 49 -16.44 -0.63 17.45
N GLU A 50 -17.71 -0.99 17.28
CA GLU A 50 -18.83 -0.06 17.34
C GLU A 50 -18.98 0.56 18.73
N ASP A 51 -18.91 -0.26 19.79
CA ASP A 51 -18.96 0.17 21.18
C ASP A 51 -17.78 1.06 21.57
N ASN A 52 -16.67 0.96 20.83
CA ASN A 52 -15.46 1.75 21.02
C ASN A 52 -15.40 2.98 20.11
N ARG A 53 -16.46 3.35 19.37
CA ARG A 53 -16.48 4.58 18.58
C ARG A 53 -16.48 5.84 19.47
N PRO A 54 -15.88 6.97 19.04
CA PRO A 54 -15.82 8.19 19.83
C PRO A 54 -17.18 8.66 20.35
N GLU A 55 -18.23 8.54 19.54
CA GLU A 55 -19.61 8.89 19.87
C GLU A 55 -20.19 8.09 21.05
N HIS A 56 -19.74 6.84 21.22
CA HIS A 56 -20.17 5.95 22.31
C HIS A 56 -19.27 6.01 23.55
N ARG A 57 -18.21 6.81 23.51
CA ARG A 57 -17.28 7.01 24.65
C ARG A 57 -17.71 8.16 25.57
N GLU A 58 -18.70 8.96 25.20
CA GLU A 58 -19.20 10.05 26.03
C GLU A 58 -19.69 9.52 27.40
N GLY A 59 -19.13 10.08 28.48
CA GLY A 59 -19.47 9.68 29.85
C GLY A 59 -18.76 8.43 30.37
N ARG A 60 -17.94 7.75 29.57
CA ARG A 60 -17.11 6.62 30.03
C ARG A 60 -15.84 7.11 30.71
N THR A 61 -15.43 6.40 31.75
CA THR A 61 -14.15 6.61 32.43
C THR A 61 -12.97 6.21 31.54
N PRO A 62 -11.77 6.80 31.72
CA PRO A 62 -10.58 6.41 30.96
C PRO A 62 -10.25 4.91 31.04
N THR A 63 -10.53 4.28 32.19
CA THR A 63 -10.34 2.84 32.41
C THR A 63 -11.30 1.99 31.58
N GLU A 64 -12.57 2.40 31.45
CA GLU A 64 -13.55 1.73 30.58
C GLU A 64 -13.20 1.87 29.10
N ILE A 65 -12.69 3.03 28.67
CA ILE A 65 -12.23 3.25 27.30
C ILE A 65 -11.02 2.34 27.00
N LYS A 66 -10.06 2.27 27.92
CA LYS A 66 -8.89 1.39 27.79
C LYS A 66 -9.27 -0.09 27.74
N ALA A 67 -10.17 -0.54 28.62
CA ALA A 67 -10.68 -1.91 28.62
C ALA A 67 -11.41 -2.24 27.30
N SER A 68 -12.19 -1.29 26.76
CA SER A 68 -12.85 -1.46 25.46
C SER A 68 -11.85 -1.57 24.31
N ALA A 69 -10.76 -0.80 24.32
CA ALA A 69 -9.71 -0.88 23.31
C ALA A 69 -8.94 -2.21 23.39
N GLN A 70 -8.58 -2.66 24.60
CA GLN A 70 -7.93 -3.95 24.81
C GLN A 70 -8.79 -5.12 24.34
N ARG A 71 -10.09 -5.06 24.60
CA ARG A 71 -11.04 -6.07 24.09
C ARG A 71 -11.05 -6.15 22.56
N VAL A 72 -10.95 -5.01 21.87
CA VAL A 72 -10.87 -4.99 20.39
C VAL A 72 -9.60 -5.67 19.92
N GLU A 73 -8.45 -5.33 20.51
CA GLU A 73 -7.15 -5.93 20.16
C GLU A 73 -7.12 -7.44 20.41
N GLU A 74 -7.65 -7.89 21.55
CA GLU A 74 -7.76 -9.32 21.88
C GLU A 74 -8.63 -10.06 20.87
N LEU A 75 -9.79 -9.49 20.50
CA LEU A 75 -10.68 -10.07 19.49
C LEU A 75 -10.04 -10.10 18.10
N GLU A 76 -9.23 -9.11 17.72
CA GLU A 76 -8.49 -9.12 16.44
C GLU A 76 -7.52 -10.31 16.37
N GLY A 77 -6.79 -10.59 17.45
CA GLY A 77 -5.93 -11.77 17.55
C GLY A 77 -6.73 -13.08 17.44
N GLN A 78 -7.83 -13.19 18.20
CA GLN A 78 -8.69 -14.38 18.17
C GLN A 78 -9.33 -14.62 16.79
N VAL A 79 -9.72 -13.57 16.08
CA VAL A 79 -10.26 -13.66 14.72
C VAL A 79 -9.21 -14.21 13.76
N LEU A 80 -7.95 -13.74 13.86
CA LEU A 80 -6.86 -14.21 13.00
C LEU A 80 -6.59 -15.72 13.21
N ASP A 81 -6.52 -16.15 14.48
CA ASP A 81 -6.32 -17.56 14.83
C ASP A 81 -7.49 -18.43 14.39
N ALA A 82 -8.74 -17.96 14.60
CA ALA A 82 -9.93 -18.67 14.17
C ALA A 82 -10.01 -18.79 12.64
N LYS A 83 -9.59 -17.75 11.90
CA LYS A 83 -9.49 -17.78 10.44
C LYS A 83 -8.51 -18.85 9.98
N ALA A 84 -7.32 -18.90 10.59
CA ALA A 84 -6.29 -19.88 10.25
C ALA A 84 -6.76 -21.32 10.52
N LEU A 85 -7.43 -21.56 11.65
CA LEU A 85 -8.00 -22.86 11.99
C LEU A 85 -9.09 -23.28 11.00
N ALA A 86 -10.04 -22.38 10.71
CA ALA A 86 -11.10 -22.64 9.74
C ALA A 86 -10.56 -22.93 8.34
N LEU A 87 -9.52 -22.19 7.89
CA LEU A 87 -8.87 -22.46 6.62
C LEU A 87 -8.20 -23.83 6.60
N SER A 88 -7.55 -24.22 7.70
CA SER A 88 -6.97 -25.56 7.85
C SER A 88 -8.03 -26.66 7.73
N ASP A 89 -9.16 -26.50 8.42
CA ASP A 89 -10.26 -27.48 8.36
C ASP A 89 -10.85 -27.59 6.94
N LEU A 90 -11.03 -26.46 6.26
CA LEU A 90 -11.48 -26.44 4.86
C LEU A 90 -10.51 -27.17 3.94
N ARG A 91 -9.20 -26.97 4.11
CA ARG A 91 -8.18 -27.71 3.34
C ARG A 91 -8.24 -29.21 3.65
N HIS A 92 -8.40 -29.60 4.91
CA HIS A 92 -8.48 -31.01 5.28
C HIS A 92 -9.74 -31.70 4.75
N ALA A 93 -10.84 -30.97 4.56
CA ALA A 93 -12.05 -31.46 3.94
C ALA A 93 -11.91 -31.73 2.42
N LEU A 94 -10.82 -31.28 1.78
CA LEU A 94 -10.53 -31.58 0.39
C LEU A 94 -9.76 -32.90 0.28
N ASP A 95 -10.21 -33.78 -0.62
CA ASP A 95 -9.65 -35.13 -0.77
C ASP A 95 -8.23 -35.13 -1.32
N HIS A 96 -7.92 -34.23 -2.27
CA HIS A 96 -6.66 -34.27 -3.02
C HIS A 96 -5.62 -33.27 -2.49
N PRO A 97 -4.35 -33.66 -2.25
CA PRO A 97 -3.30 -32.76 -1.74
C PRO A 97 -3.11 -31.48 -2.57
N VAL A 98 -3.21 -31.59 -3.89
CA VAL A 98 -3.09 -30.44 -4.82
C VAL A 98 -4.21 -29.43 -4.60
N ASP A 99 -5.43 -29.91 -4.34
CA ASP A 99 -6.58 -29.06 -4.08
C ASP A 99 -6.43 -28.33 -2.73
N ARG A 100 -5.85 -29.00 -1.72
CA ARG A 100 -5.50 -28.37 -0.43
C ARG A 100 -4.52 -27.20 -0.58
N SER A 101 -3.51 -27.37 -1.43
CA SER A 101 -2.51 -26.31 -1.68
C SER A 101 -3.04 -25.12 -2.49
N ARG A 102 -4.16 -25.28 -3.20
CA ARG A 102 -4.77 -24.23 -4.03
C ARG A 102 -5.73 -23.34 -3.24
N LEU A 103 -6.37 -23.87 -2.19
CA LEU A 103 -7.23 -23.07 -1.31
C LEU A 103 -6.37 -22.27 -0.31
N ASN A 104 -5.92 -21.09 -0.75
CA ASN A 104 -5.04 -20.24 0.05
C ASN A 104 -5.78 -19.35 1.05
N ASP A 105 -7.04 -19.04 0.78
CA ASP A 105 -7.89 -18.23 1.65
C ASP A 105 -9.37 -18.53 1.33
N TYR A 106 -10.29 -17.96 2.12
CA TYR A 106 -11.71 -17.89 1.80
C TYR A 106 -12.29 -16.50 2.15
N PRO A 107 -13.38 -16.07 1.50
CA PRO A 107 -13.97 -14.75 1.76
C PRO A 107 -14.50 -14.62 3.18
N ILE A 108 -14.28 -13.46 3.81
CA ILE A 108 -14.68 -13.25 5.21
C ILE A 108 -16.20 -13.35 5.40
N GLU A 109 -16.96 -12.91 4.40
CA GLU A 109 -18.42 -12.98 4.36
C GLU A 109 -18.94 -14.41 4.50
N LEU A 110 -18.19 -15.42 4.04
CA LEU A 110 -18.59 -16.82 4.17
C LEU A 110 -18.76 -17.22 5.65
N SER A 111 -17.77 -16.89 6.49
CA SER A 111 -17.82 -17.20 7.92
C SER A 111 -18.96 -16.48 8.64
N SER A 112 -19.21 -15.22 8.28
CA SER A 112 -20.29 -14.41 8.82
C SER A 112 -21.68 -14.98 8.45
N LEU A 113 -21.87 -15.36 7.19
CA LEU A 113 -23.12 -15.99 6.74
C LEU A 113 -23.32 -17.36 7.38
N ALA A 114 -22.27 -18.19 7.48
CA ALA A 114 -22.35 -19.48 8.15
C ALA A 114 -22.75 -19.35 9.64
N TYR A 115 -22.18 -18.37 10.36
CA TYR A 115 -22.56 -18.09 11.74
C TYR A 115 -24.03 -17.63 11.86
N ARG A 116 -24.47 -16.70 11.02
CA ARG A 116 -25.86 -16.22 11.01
C ARG A 116 -26.85 -17.31 10.64
N ALA A 117 -26.49 -18.20 9.72
CA ALA A 117 -27.31 -19.37 9.36
C ALA A 117 -27.41 -20.37 10.52
N SER A 118 -26.28 -20.66 11.19
CA SER A 118 -26.23 -21.57 12.34
C SER A 118 -27.05 -21.09 13.55
N THR A 119 -27.27 -19.78 13.67
CA THR A 119 -28.10 -19.16 14.72
C THR A 119 -29.56 -18.96 14.31
N GLY A 120 -29.92 -19.36 13.08
CA GLY A 120 -31.27 -19.19 12.54
C GLY A 120 -31.64 -17.75 12.17
N LEU A 121 -30.67 -16.83 12.10
CA LEU A 121 -30.91 -15.43 11.73
C LEU A 121 -31.17 -15.28 10.22
N ILE A 122 -30.62 -16.19 9.41
CA ILE A 122 -30.85 -16.29 7.96
C ILE A 122 -31.00 -17.76 7.57
N PRO A 123 -31.69 -18.08 6.46
CA PRO A 123 -31.72 -19.44 5.95
C PRO A 123 -30.35 -19.86 5.39
N TRP A 124 -30.03 -21.15 5.44
CA TRP A 124 -28.78 -21.69 4.88
C TRP A 124 -28.64 -21.42 3.38
N SER A 125 -29.74 -21.27 2.63
CA SER A 125 -29.72 -20.92 1.21
C SER A 125 -29.00 -19.60 0.90
N ASP A 126 -28.90 -18.68 1.87
CA ASP A 126 -28.25 -17.38 1.70
C ASP A 126 -26.73 -17.48 1.61
N LEU A 127 -26.15 -18.65 1.89
CA LEU A 127 -24.73 -18.91 1.61
C LEU A 127 -24.44 -18.98 0.09
N ARG A 128 -25.46 -19.01 -0.78
CA ARG A 128 -25.33 -18.91 -2.24
C ARG A 128 -25.07 -17.46 -2.70
N ASP A 129 -24.08 -16.82 -2.11
CA ASP A 129 -23.68 -15.44 -2.40
C ASP A 129 -22.26 -15.41 -2.99
N LEU A 130 -22.07 -14.61 -4.05
CA LEU A 130 -20.76 -14.40 -4.68
C LEU A 130 -19.71 -13.91 -3.68
N LYS A 131 -20.10 -13.06 -2.73
CA LYS A 131 -19.22 -12.57 -1.66
C LYS A 131 -18.82 -13.67 -0.69
N ALA A 132 -19.64 -14.71 -0.54
CA ALA A 132 -19.31 -15.88 0.26
C ALA A 132 -18.35 -16.85 -0.48
N GLY A 133 -17.98 -16.55 -1.72
CA GLY A 133 -17.19 -17.45 -2.56
C GLY A 133 -18.03 -18.50 -3.29
N TRP A 134 -19.36 -18.32 -3.38
CA TRP A 134 -20.19 -19.13 -4.25
C TRP A 134 -19.86 -18.79 -5.71
N ALA A 135 -19.41 -19.78 -6.48
CA ALA A 135 -19.11 -19.59 -7.89
C ALA A 135 -20.40 -19.31 -8.68
N ALA A 136 -20.42 -18.20 -9.41
CA ALA A 136 -21.43 -17.95 -10.42
C ALA A 136 -20.88 -18.26 -11.81
N ASP A 137 -21.81 -18.51 -12.73
CA ASP A 137 -21.53 -18.51 -14.16
C ASP A 137 -21.28 -17.06 -14.60
N PRO A 138 -20.05 -16.68 -15.01
CA PRO A 138 -19.79 -15.32 -15.43
C PRO A 138 -20.58 -14.96 -16.69
N MET A 139 -20.58 -13.69 -17.08
CA MET A 139 -21.15 -13.31 -18.38
C MET A 139 -20.30 -13.89 -19.52
N PHE A 140 -20.89 -14.00 -20.71
CA PHE A 140 -20.15 -14.40 -21.91
C PHE A 140 -19.06 -13.36 -22.22
N GLY A 141 -17.83 -13.84 -22.37
CA GLY A 141 -16.62 -13.06 -22.60
C GLY A 141 -15.79 -13.62 -23.76
N TYR A 142 -14.55 -13.13 -23.89
CA TYR A 142 -13.62 -13.59 -24.92
C TYR A 142 -12.91 -14.88 -24.52
N ALA A 143 -12.76 -15.17 -23.22
CA ALA A 143 -12.26 -16.45 -22.73
C ALA A 143 -13.14 -17.63 -23.18
N ASP A 144 -14.44 -17.39 -23.39
CA ASP A 144 -15.38 -18.40 -23.93
C ASP A 144 -15.08 -18.82 -25.37
N LEU A 145 -14.31 -18.03 -26.12
CA LEU A 145 -13.87 -18.43 -27.47
C LEU A 145 -12.85 -19.57 -27.45
N GLN A 146 -12.24 -19.84 -26.28
CA GLN A 146 -11.28 -20.92 -26.06
C GLN A 146 -10.15 -20.93 -27.11
N ILE A 147 -9.73 -19.74 -27.53
CA ILE A 147 -8.60 -19.56 -28.43
C ILE A 147 -7.34 -19.80 -27.59
N ARG A 148 -6.73 -20.96 -27.78
CA ARG A 148 -5.59 -21.44 -26.98
C ARG A 148 -4.28 -21.39 -27.76
N MET A 149 -3.18 -21.44 -27.02
CA MET A 149 -1.85 -21.65 -27.55
C MET A 149 -1.75 -22.98 -28.31
N SER A 150 -0.76 -23.09 -29.22
CA SER A 150 -0.48 -24.35 -29.88
C SER A 150 -0.03 -25.38 -28.85
N ARG A 151 -0.59 -26.59 -28.91
CA ARG A 151 -0.20 -27.70 -28.05
C ARG A 151 1.20 -28.17 -28.43
N GLU A 152 2.18 -27.91 -27.58
CA GLU A 152 3.57 -28.37 -27.74
C GLU A 152 3.90 -29.30 -26.57
N VAL A 153 4.23 -30.55 -26.87
CA VAL A 153 4.57 -31.55 -25.85
C VAL A 153 6.07 -31.53 -25.58
N ASP A 154 6.44 -31.51 -24.30
CA ASP A 154 7.82 -31.73 -23.88
C ASP A 154 8.12 -33.23 -23.88
N ALA A 155 8.82 -33.68 -24.92
CA ALA A 155 9.16 -35.09 -25.12
C ALA A 155 10.17 -35.63 -24.10
N GLU A 156 10.87 -34.76 -23.36
CA GLU A 156 11.87 -35.17 -22.35
C GLU A 156 11.26 -35.36 -20.96
N SER A 157 10.03 -34.87 -20.74
CA SER A 157 9.34 -34.92 -19.46
C SER A 157 8.51 -36.20 -19.32
N GLU A 158 8.63 -36.89 -18.17
CA GLU A 158 7.75 -38.02 -17.86
C GLU A 158 6.30 -37.54 -17.68
N PRO A 159 5.29 -38.30 -18.14
CA PRO A 159 3.89 -37.97 -17.94
C PRO A 159 3.57 -37.74 -16.46
N VAL A 160 2.94 -36.60 -16.16
CA VAL A 160 2.58 -36.22 -14.79
C VAL A 160 1.07 -36.36 -14.59
N ASP A 161 0.66 -36.76 -13.39
CA ASP A 161 -0.73 -36.68 -12.97
C ASP A 161 -1.07 -35.20 -12.72
N PHE A 162 -1.56 -34.54 -13.76
CA PHE A 162 -2.16 -33.23 -13.62
C PHE A 162 -3.50 -33.42 -12.94
N ALA A 163 -3.70 -32.76 -11.78
CA ALA A 163 -4.91 -32.92 -10.96
C ALA A 163 -6.24 -32.72 -11.74
N PHE A 164 -6.19 -32.03 -12.89
CA PHE A 164 -7.29 -31.85 -13.83
C PHE A 164 -7.79 -33.11 -14.53
N ASN A 165 -6.94 -34.11 -14.73
CA ASN A 165 -7.31 -35.33 -15.46
C ASN A 165 -8.00 -36.39 -14.59
N GLY A 166 -8.10 -36.14 -13.27
CA GLY A 166 -8.61 -37.09 -12.29
C GLY A 166 -7.50 -38.02 -11.74
N PRO A 167 -7.71 -38.62 -10.57
CA PRO A 167 -6.68 -39.40 -9.88
C PRO A 167 -6.20 -40.58 -10.72
N GLY A 168 -4.89 -40.66 -10.97
CA GLY A 168 -4.25 -41.75 -11.71
C GLY A 168 -4.23 -41.58 -13.22
N VAL A 169 -4.63 -40.42 -13.76
CA VAL A 169 -4.58 -40.12 -15.19
C VAL A 169 -3.37 -39.23 -15.48
N THR A 170 -2.26 -39.87 -15.85
CA THR A 170 -1.08 -39.16 -16.32
C THR A 170 -1.32 -38.60 -17.72
N SER A 171 -1.03 -37.33 -17.94
CA SER A 171 -0.99 -36.75 -19.29
C SER A 171 0.42 -36.30 -19.66
N GLU A 172 0.64 -36.18 -20.95
CA GLU A 172 1.84 -35.56 -21.51
C GLU A 172 2.05 -34.17 -20.90
N VAL A 173 3.30 -33.85 -20.60
CA VAL A 173 3.70 -32.53 -20.11
C VAL A 173 3.84 -31.61 -21.30
N LEU A 174 3.17 -30.46 -21.26
CA LEU A 174 3.30 -29.44 -22.28
C LEU A 174 4.52 -28.56 -22.00
N THR A 175 5.11 -27.97 -23.05
CA THR A 175 6.23 -27.04 -22.90
C THR A 175 5.77 -25.79 -22.15
N GLU A 176 6.68 -25.12 -21.44
CA GLU A 176 6.36 -23.86 -20.73
C GLU A 176 5.89 -22.72 -21.66
N LYS A 177 6.09 -22.86 -22.97
CA LYS A 177 5.54 -21.94 -23.98
C LYS A 177 4.05 -22.15 -24.21
N SER A 178 3.60 -23.38 -24.08
CA SER A 178 2.23 -23.82 -24.35
C SER A 178 1.36 -23.78 -23.10
N ASP A 179 1.90 -24.19 -21.94
CA ASP A 179 1.19 -24.36 -20.67
C ASP A 179 2.03 -23.78 -19.53
N LEU A 180 1.71 -22.55 -19.11
CA LEU A 180 2.51 -21.81 -18.13
C LEU A 180 2.10 -22.13 -16.70
N ASP A 181 0.80 -22.33 -16.46
CA ASP A 181 0.25 -22.64 -15.16
C ASP A 181 0.36 -24.15 -14.82
N ARG A 182 0.88 -24.94 -15.78
CA ARG A 182 1.10 -26.38 -15.70
C ARG A 182 -0.19 -27.10 -15.32
N ASN A 183 -1.29 -26.72 -15.96
CA ASN A 183 -2.59 -27.34 -15.72
C ASN A 183 -2.87 -28.53 -16.66
N GLY A 184 -2.00 -28.78 -17.64
CA GLY A 184 -2.10 -29.87 -18.62
C GLY A 184 -2.83 -29.49 -19.92
N LEU A 185 -3.32 -28.24 -20.01
CA LEU A 185 -3.97 -27.66 -21.16
C LEU A 185 -3.11 -26.51 -21.73
N PRO A 186 -3.11 -26.29 -23.05
CA PRO A 186 -2.48 -25.10 -23.60
C PRO A 186 -3.21 -23.85 -23.09
N ASP A 187 -2.47 -22.88 -22.59
CA ASP A 187 -3.00 -21.63 -22.04
C ASP A 187 -3.91 -20.90 -23.04
N LEU A 188 -4.88 -20.15 -22.52
CA LEU A 188 -5.67 -19.21 -23.31
C LEU A 188 -4.77 -18.13 -23.92
N LEU A 189 -4.84 -17.98 -25.24
CA LEU A 189 -4.21 -16.88 -25.95
C LEU A 189 -4.98 -15.56 -25.74
N VAL A 190 -6.31 -15.67 -25.62
CA VAL A 190 -7.22 -14.55 -25.43
C VAL A 190 -8.01 -14.80 -24.15
N THR A 191 -7.83 -13.92 -23.17
CA THR A 191 -8.67 -13.83 -21.98
C THR A 191 -9.70 -12.72 -22.16
N ASP A 192 -10.57 -12.51 -21.16
CA ASP A 192 -11.56 -11.44 -21.20
C ASP A 192 -10.94 -10.03 -21.21
N ASP A 193 -9.74 -9.90 -20.68
CA ASP A 193 -9.05 -8.63 -20.47
C ASP A 193 -7.74 -8.48 -21.25
N THR A 194 -7.14 -9.58 -21.73
CA THR A 194 -5.82 -9.55 -22.37
C THR A 194 -5.68 -10.51 -23.56
N VAL A 195 -4.75 -10.17 -24.45
CA VAL A 195 -4.27 -11.02 -25.55
C VAL A 195 -2.76 -11.17 -25.43
N ASP A 196 -2.26 -12.40 -25.39
CA ASP A 196 -0.84 -12.66 -25.26
C ASP A 196 -0.12 -12.66 -26.62
N VAL A 197 0.20 -11.46 -27.08
CA VAL A 197 0.88 -11.25 -28.37
C VAL A 197 2.34 -11.73 -28.31
N GLY A 198 2.99 -11.61 -27.14
CA GLY A 198 4.38 -11.98 -26.97
C GLY A 198 4.65 -13.45 -27.28
N ARG A 199 3.81 -14.34 -26.74
CA ARG A 199 3.92 -15.77 -27.00
C ARG A 199 3.58 -16.15 -28.44
N VAL A 200 2.61 -15.48 -29.08
CA VAL A 200 2.29 -15.69 -30.51
C VAL A 200 3.47 -15.33 -31.42
N LEU A 201 4.19 -14.25 -31.08
CA LEU A 201 5.36 -13.81 -31.83
C LEU A 201 6.62 -14.64 -31.52
N GLY A 202 6.54 -15.61 -30.61
CA GLY A 202 7.67 -16.44 -30.19
C GLY A 202 8.74 -15.65 -29.42
N LEU A 203 8.36 -14.56 -28.75
CA LEU A 203 9.28 -13.84 -27.88
C LEU A 203 9.67 -14.70 -26.67
N PRO A 204 10.87 -14.51 -26.09
CA PRO A 204 11.24 -15.15 -24.83
C PRO A 204 10.22 -14.87 -23.73
N ILE A 205 9.96 -15.84 -22.84
CA ILE A 205 8.88 -15.79 -21.84
C ILE A 205 9.05 -14.60 -20.86
N GLN A 206 10.29 -14.20 -20.57
CA GLN A 206 10.60 -13.01 -19.77
C GLN A 206 10.18 -11.68 -20.43
N ILE A 207 9.90 -11.68 -21.74
CA ILE A 207 9.35 -10.53 -22.48
C ILE A 207 7.84 -10.67 -22.57
N GLN A 208 7.15 -10.20 -21.54
CA GLN A 208 5.69 -10.16 -21.53
C GLN A 208 5.16 -9.00 -22.40
N LEU A 209 4.59 -9.36 -23.55
CA LEU A 209 3.90 -8.43 -24.44
C LEU A 209 2.41 -8.79 -24.48
N LEU A 210 1.65 -8.25 -23.53
CA LEU A 210 0.20 -8.44 -23.44
C LEU A 210 -0.53 -7.20 -23.94
N PHE A 211 -1.55 -7.41 -24.76
CA PHE A 211 -2.44 -6.35 -25.21
C PHE A 211 -3.74 -6.42 -24.40
N ALA A 212 -4.01 -5.38 -23.63
CA ALA A 212 -5.23 -5.27 -22.85
C ALA A 212 -6.11 -4.14 -23.39
N ILE A 213 -7.43 -4.35 -23.41
CA ILE A 213 -8.37 -3.28 -23.71
C ILE A 213 -8.76 -2.63 -22.39
N ALA A 214 -8.15 -1.48 -22.10
CA ALA A 214 -8.46 -0.67 -20.92
C ALA A 214 -9.09 0.67 -21.34
N PRO A 215 -10.44 0.81 -21.32
CA PRO A 215 -11.11 2.06 -21.68
C PRO A 215 -10.60 3.28 -20.91
N PHE A 216 -10.27 3.07 -19.63
CA PHE A 216 -9.65 4.08 -18.78
C PHE A 216 -8.28 4.54 -19.34
N ALA A 217 -7.41 3.61 -19.74
CA ALA A 217 -6.10 3.93 -20.30
C ALA A 217 -6.22 4.66 -21.66
N LEU A 218 -7.23 4.32 -22.46
CA LEU A 218 -7.54 5.02 -23.71
C LEU A 218 -7.96 6.47 -23.44
N GLY A 219 -8.83 6.70 -22.45
CA GLY A 219 -9.20 8.04 -21.99
C GLY A 219 -8.00 8.82 -21.45
N ALA A 220 -7.17 8.21 -20.60
CA ALA A 220 -5.95 8.83 -20.09
C ALA A 220 -4.96 9.19 -21.21
N GLY A 221 -4.79 8.30 -22.20
CA GLY A 221 -3.98 8.55 -23.40
C GLY A 221 -4.51 9.72 -24.24
N TYR A 222 -5.83 9.79 -24.42
CA TYR A 222 -6.48 10.90 -25.12
C TYR A 222 -6.27 12.25 -24.41
N LEU A 223 -6.42 12.28 -23.08
CA LEU A 223 -6.22 13.49 -22.27
C LEU A 223 -4.75 13.93 -22.22
N THR A 224 -3.82 12.99 -22.08
CA THR A 224 -2.37 13.27 -22.00
C THR A 224 -1.73 13.69 -23.33
N GLY A 225 -2.35 13.33 -24.46
CA GLY A 225 -1.85 13.65 -25.78
C GLY A 225 -0.40 13.19 -25.99
N ARG A 226 0.46 14.11 -26.44
CA ARG A 226 1.88 13.79 -26.75
C ARG A 226 2.70 13.42 -25.53
N ALA A 227 2.35 13.92 -24.34
CA ALA A 227 3.06 13.58 -23.12
C ALA A 227 2.87 12.09 -22.76
N GLY A 228 1.70 11.54 -23.04
CA GLY A 228 1.41 10.11 -22.86
C GLY A 228 2.31 9.19 -23.69
N LEU A 229 2.81 9.65 -24.85
CA LEU A 229 3.74 8.87 -25.67
C LEU A 229 5.10 8.66 -24.98
N LEU A 230 5.55 9.61 -24.15
CA LEU A 230 6.78 9.45 -23.38
C LEU A 230 6.59 8.43 -22.25
N VAL A 231 5.41 8.39 -21.64
CA VAL A 231 5.04 7.37 -20.64
C VAL A 231 4.98 5.99 -21.30
N LEU A 232 4.38 5.88 -22.49
CA LEU A 232 4.38 4.65 -23.28
C LEU A 232 5.80 4.20 -23.61
N ALA A 233 6.66 5.10 -24.09
CA ALA A 233 8.05 4.78 -24.40
C ALA A 233 8.82 4.29 -23.15
N GLY A 234 8.59 4.91 -21.99
CA GLY A 234 9.13 4.45 -20.71
C GLY A 234 8.63 3.05 -20.32
N GLY A 235 7.34 2.77 -20.51
CA GLY A 235 6.76 1.44 -20.29
C GLY A 235 7.36 0.37 -21.21
N ILE A 236 7.50 0.67 -22.50
CA ILE A 236 8.15 -0.22 -23.48
C ILE A 236 9.61 -0.46 -23.07
N LEU A 237 10.36 0.59 -22.76
CA LEU A 237 11.74 0.46 -22.29
C LEU A 237 11.83 -0.42 -21.03
N ALA A 238 10.92 -0.24 -20.08
CA ALA A 238 10.88 -0.99 -18.83
C ALA A 238 10.60 -2.50 -19.05
N TYR A 239 9.53 -2.83 -19.78
CA TYR A 239 9.08 -4.21 -19.94
C TYR A 239 9.80 -4.98 -21.05
N VAL A 240 10.18 -4.32 -22.14
CA VAL A 240 10.80 -4.98 -23.31
C VAL A 240 12.32 -5.00 -23.23
N VAL A 241 12.94 -4.04 -22.52
CA VAL A 241 14.41 -3.90 -22.49
C VAL A 241 14.98 -4.12 -21.09
N LEU A 242 14.53 -3.36 -20.08
CA LEU A 242 15.11 -3.40 -18.74
C LEU A 242 14.84 -4.72 -18.02
N ASN A 243 13.58 -5.15 -17.92
CA ASN A 243 13.23 -6.39 -17.21
C ASN A 243 13.98 -7.62 -17.78
N PRO A 244 14.00 -7.86 -19.10
CA PRO A 244 14.71 -9.01 -19.66
C PRO A 244 16.22 -8.91 -19.47
N LEU A 245 16.80 -7.71 -19.56
CA LEU A 245 18.22 -7.49 -19.34
C LEU A 245 18.62 -7.81 -17.89
N ILE A 246 17.85 -7.34 -16.92
CA ILE A 246 18.08 -7.59 -15.48
C ILE A 246 17.95 -9.08 -15.16
N PHE A 247 16.97 -9.76 -15.76
CA PHE A 247 16.84 -11.21 -15.67
C PHE A 247 18.05 -11.94 -16.27
N ALA A 248 18.46 -11.58 -17.49
CA ALA A 248 19.61 -12.18 -18.17
C ALA A 248 20.96 -11.94 -17.46
N MET A 249 21.09 -10.82 -16.74
CA MET A 249 22.27 -10.51 -15.91
C MET A 249 22.24 -11.24 -14.55
N GLY A 250 21.19 -11.98 -14.22
CA GLY A 250 21.05 -12.69 -12.94
C GLY A 250 20.86 -11.76 -11.74
N TRP A 251 20.31 -10.55 -11.94
CA TRP A 251 20.06 -9.59 -10.87
C TRP A 251 18.73 -9.82 -10.15
N MET A 252 17.88 -10.70 -10.67
CA MET A 252 16.67 -11.16 -9.99
C MET A 252 16.98 -12.37 -9.09
N PRO A 253 16.23 -12.57 -7.99
CA PRO A 253 16.37 -13.78 -7.17
C PRO A 253 16.17 -15.05 -7.99
N ALA A 254 16.94 -16.10 -7.67
CA ALA A 254 16.86 -17.40 -8.37
C ALA A 254 15.49 -18.10 -8.24
N THR A 255 14.62 -17.62 -7.35
CA THR A 255 13.25 -18.10 -7.17
C THR A 255 12.27 -17.53 -8.19
N VAL A 256 12.66 -16.50 -8.96
CA VAL A 256 11.81 -15.89 -9.98
C VAL A 256 11.92 -16.69 -11.28
N SER A 257 10.81 -17.30 -11.71
CA SER A 257 10.72 -17.96 -13.02
C SER A 257 10.81 -16.95 -14.17
N GLU A 258 11.11 -17.41 -15.38
CA GLU A 258 11.14 -16.56 -16.59
C GLU A 258 9.83 -15.78 -16.76
N SER A 259 8.69 -16.42 -16.51
CA SER A 259 7.36 -15.81 -16.54
C SER A 259 7.10 -14.84 -15.39
N GLY A 260 7.71 -15.05 -14.23
CA GLY A 260 7.63 -14.16 -13.08
C GLY A 260 8.49 -12.90 -13.22
N ALA A 261 9.43 -12.87 -14.18
CA ALA A 261 10.41 -11.80 -14.33
C ALA A 261 9.77 -10.42 -14.55
N ALA A 262 8.73 -10.34 -15.38
CA ALA A 262 8.04 -9.08 -15.66
C ALA A 262 7.30 -8.53 -14.43
N GLY A 263 6.60 -9.40 -13.70
CA GLY A 263 5.89 -9.03 -12.46
C GLY A 263 6.85 -8.62 -11.34
N TYR A 264 7.93 -9.38 -11.15
CA TYR A 264 8.99 -9.05 -10.20
C TYR A 264 9.66 -7.72 -10.56
N GLY A 265 10.03 -7.54 -11.83
CA GLY A 265 10.63 -6.33 -12.37
C GLY A 265 9.72 -5.11 -12.19
N PHE A 266 8.41 -5.25 -12.39
CA PHE A 266 7.47 -4.17 -12.14
C PHE A 266 7.49 -3.67 -10.70
N GLY A 267 7.35 -4.59 -9.74
CA GLY A 267 7.25 -4.25 -8.31
C GLY A 267 8.56 -3.72 -7.72
N ASN A 268 9.68 -4.37 -8.05
CA ASN A 268 10.95 -4.15 -7.37
C ASN A 268 11.94 -3.27 -8.13
N VAL A 269 11.74 -3.06 -9.44
CA VAL A 269 12.64 -2.27 -10.28
C VAL A 269 11.91 -1.09 -10.91
N ASN A 270 10.89 -1.34 -11.74
CA ASN A 270 10.28 -0.33 -12.59
C ASN A 270 9.52 0.72 -11.79
N ARG A 271 8.82 0.32 -10.73
CA ARG A 271 8.15 1.27 -9.81
C ARG A 271 9.15 2.20 -9.14
N PRO A 272 10.18 1.72 -8.41
CA PRO A 272 11.21 2.60 -7.85
C PRO A 272 11.94 3.46 -8.90
N LEU A 273 12.30 2.86 -10.04
CA LEU A 273 13.02 3.55 -11.12
C LEU A 273 12.17 4.64 -11.77
N GLY A 274 10.88 4.38 -12.00
CA GLY A 274 9.92 5.35 -12.52
C GLY A 274 9.75 6.55 -11.59
N ILE A 275 9.65 6.30 -10.28
CA ILE A 275 9.66 7.36 -9.26
C ILE A 275 10.96 8.16 -9.35
N GLY A 276 12.11 7.48 -9.43
CA GLY A 276 13.42 8.11 -9.56
C GLY A 276 13.57 8.99 -10.81
N LEU A 277 13.05 8.55 -11.96
CA LEU A 277 13.05 9.32 -13.21
C LEU A 277 12.16 10.56 -13.14
N LEU A 278 10.95 10.44 -12.56
CA LEU A 278 10.06 11.58 -12.36
C LEU A 278 10.70 12.63 -11.46
N LEU A 279 11.29 12.20 -10.34
CA LEU A 279 12.02 13.10 -9.43
C LEU A 279 13.25 13.71 -10.08
N GLY A 280 14.05 12.92 -10.79
CA GLY A 280 15.25 13.38 -11.48
C GLY A 280 14.92 14.43 -12.54
N GLY A 281 13.89 14.18 -13.35
CA GLY A 281 13.39 15.13 -14.34
C GLY A 281 12.88 16.43 -13.69
N ALA A 282 12.11 16.31 -12.61
CA ALA A 282 11.63 17.46 -11.86
C ALA A 282 12.77 18.27 -11.22
N PHE A 283 13.75 17.59 -10.61
CA PHE A 283 14.94 18.21 -10.04
C PHE A 283 15.75 18.95 -11.12
N MET A 284 15.98 18.32 -12.27
CA MET A 284 16.64 18.96 -13.41
C MET A 284 15.85 20.17 -13.94
N GLY A 285 14.52 20.09 -13.94
CA GLY A 285 13.64 21.24 -14.24
C GLY A 285 13.83 22.40 -13.26
N VAL A 286 13.92 22.11 -11.95
CA VAL A 286 14.21 23.13 -10.93
C VAL A 286 15.58 23.76 -11.18
N VAL A 287 16.62 22.95 -11.40
CA VAL A 287 17.97 23.43 -11.70
C VAL A 287 17.98 24.32 -12.94
N ALA A 288 17.28 23.92 -14.01
CA ALA A 288 17.15 24.72 -15.22
C ALA A 288 16.38 26.03 -14.99
N SER A 289 15.39 26.03 -14.09
CA SER A 289 14.61 27.22 -13.72
C SER A 289 15.30 28.14 -12.71
N LEU A 290 16.40 27.70 -12.08
CA LEU A 290 17.10 28.44 -11.02
C LEU A 290 17.52 29.87 -11.42
N PRO A 291 18.03 30.13 -12.65
CA PRO A 291 18.34 31.49 -13.09
C PRO A 291 17.09 32.40 -13.14
N ALA A 292 15.97 31.87 -13.63
CA ALA A 292 14.71 32.62 -13.72
C ALA A 292 14.14 32.92 -12.34
N ILE A 293 14.15 31.93 -11.44
CA ILE A 293 13.75 32.10 -10.03
C ILE A 293 14.60 33.18 -9.36
N ARG A 294 15.92 33.18 -9.59
CA ARG A 294 16.84 34.19 -9.05
C ARG A 294 16.50 35.60 -9.54
N GLU A 295 16.22 35.79 -10.82
CA GLU A 295 15.85 37.09 -11.37
C GLU A 295 14.47 37.56 -10.87
N ALA A 296 13.51 36.64 -10.70
CA ALA A 296 12.21 36.96 -10.11
C ALA A 296 12.35 37.46 -8.66
N PHE A 297 13.11 36.75 -7.81
CA PHE A 297 13.38 37.21 -6.44
C PHE A 297 14.12 38.55 -6.39
N LYS A 298 15.07 38.78 -7.32
CA LYS A 298 15.78 40.05 -7.43
C LYS A 298 14.85 41.20 -7.81
N SER A 299 13.88 40.95 -8.68
CA SER A 299 12.85 41.92 -9.07
C SER A 299 11.92 42.27 -7.90
N ILE A 300 11.43 41.27 -7.18
CA ILE A 300 10.60 41.47 -5.96
C ILE A 300 11.39 42.23 -4.89
N ALA A 301 12.66 41.91 -4.67
CA ALA A 301 13.50 42.60 -3.70
C ALA A 301 13.81 44.06 -4.10
N ALA A 302 13.89 44.35 -5.40
CA ALA A 302 14.07 45.70 -5.91
C ALA A 302 12.78 46.54 -5.77
N ALA A 303 11.62 45.95 -6.08
CA ALA A 303 10.31 46.58 -5.89
C ALA A 303 10.01 46.87 -4.40
N GLY A 304 10.37 45.94 -3.49
CA GLY A 304 10.23 46.13 -2.05
C GLY A 304 11.10 47.26 -1.47
N LYS A 305 12.22 47.60 -2.13
CA LYS A 305 13.08 48.75 -1.75
C LYS A 305 12.58 50.08 -2.33
N SER A 306 11.81 50.10 -3.41
CA SER A 306 11.29 51.35 -3.97
C SER A 306 10.10 51.92 -3.17
N ASN A 307 9.39 51.09 -2.40
CA ASN A 307 8.33 51.53 -1.50
C ASN A 307 8.81 52.27 -0.23
N SER A 308 10.12 52.44 -0.01
CA SER A 308 10.66 53.24 1.10
C SER A 308 11.01 54.69 0.73
N VAL A 309 10.84 55.12 -0.52
CA VAL A 309 11.06 56.53 -0.92
C VAL A 309 9.88 57.03 -1.75
N GLY A 310 8.85 57.50 -1.05
CA GLY A 310 7.90 58.51 -1.52
C GLY A 310 6.97 58.13 -2.69
N ALA A 311 5.81 57.53 -2.38
CA ALA A 311 4.54 57.84 -3.04
C ALA A 311 3.38 57.16 -2.29
N SER A 312 2.55 57.96 -1.63
CA SER A 312 1.23 57.55 -1.16
C SER A 312 0.28 57.42 -2.35
N GLY A 313 -0.21 56.21 -2.64
CA GLY A 313 -1.34 55.97 -3.54
C GLY A 313 -1.04 55.01 -4.70
N GLY A 314 -1.29 53.71 -4.49
CA GLY A 314 -1.31 52.66 -5.52
C GLY A 314 -1.72 51.33 -4.89
N GLY A 315 -2.70 50.66 -5.50
CA GLY A 315 -3.51 49.56 -4.96
C GLY A 315 -2.77 48.46 -4.18
N SER A 316 -3.41 48.01 -3.11
CA SER A 316 -3.07 46.89 -2.25
C SER A 316 -3.33 45.52 -2.90
N ASP A 317 -2.78 45.28 -4.09
CA ASP A 317 -2.95 44.00 -4.80
C ASP A 317 -1.77 43.04 -4.64
N GLU A 318 -0.69 43.45 -3.96
CA GLU A 318 0.42 42.58 -3.63
C GLU A 318 0.58 42.42 -2.11
N LEU A 319 0.54 41.17 -1.63
CA LEU A 319 0.86 40.82 -0.25
C LEU A 319 2.25 41.37 0.09
N GLY A 320 2.30 42.38 0.96
CA GLY A 320 3.56 43.02 1.33
C GLY A 320 4.57 41.99 1.86
N LEU A 321 5.84 42.13 1.47
CA LEU A 321 6.93 41.21 1.84
C LEU A 321 6.99 40.89 3.34
N LYS A 322 6.64 41.86 4.21
CA LYS A 322 6.55 41.64 5.66
C LYS A 322 5.49 40.60 6.03
N VAL A 323 4.32 40.63 5.39
CA VAL A 323 3.22 39.67 5.63
C VAL A 323 3.64 38.26 5.20
N LEU A 324 4.30 38.14 4.04
CA LEU A 324 4.83 36.86 3.56
C LEU A 324 5.88 36.28 4.51
N ILE A 325 6.84 37.11 4.96
CA ILE A 325 7.85 36.68 5.93
C ILE A 325 7.20 36.24 7.25
N THR A 326 6.19 36.98 7.75
CA THR A 326 5.47 36.58 8.96
C THR A 326 4.69 35.28 8.78
N ALA A 327 4.09 35.04 7.61
CA ALA A 327 3.38 33.80 7.32
C ALA A 327 4.33 32.60 7.26
N VAL A 328 5.49 32.75 6.60
CA VAL A 328 6.53 31.70 6.54
C VAL A 328 7.11 31.42 7.92
N ALA A 329 7.40 32.46 8.71
CA ALA A 329 7.88 32.30 10.08
C ALA A 329 6.84 31.62 10.98
N GLY A 330 5.56 31.96 10.83
CA GLY A 330 4.45 31.31 11.51
C GLY A 330 4.32 29.83 11.12
N ALA A 331 4.40 29.51 9.83
CA ALA A 331 4.35 28.13 9.34
C ALA A 331 5.54 27.29 9.86
N LEU A 332 6.75 27.86 9.87
CA LEU A 332 7.93 27.23 10.48
C LEU A 332 7.74 26.98 11.97
N LEU A 333 7.15 27.94 12.70
CA LEU A 333 6.84 27.78 14.12
C LEU A 333 5.81 26.66 14.35
N PHE A 334 4.76 26.60 13.55
CA PHE A 334 3.76 25.52 13.63
C PHE A 334 4.35 24.15 13.28
N LEU A 335 5.20 24.07 12.26
CA LEU A 335 5.93 22.84 11.93
C LEU A 335 6.87 22.42 13.05
N PHE A 336 7.55 23.37 13.70
CA PHE A 336 8.37 23.12 14.87
C PHE A 336 7.54 22.57 16.03
N ILE A 337 6.43 23.22 16.38
CA ILE A 337 5.53 22.77 17.44
C ILE A 337 4.98 21.38 17.11
N ALA A 338 4.60 21.11 15.87
CA ALA A 338 4.10 19.80 15.45
C ALA A 338 5.19 18.72 15.55
N ALA A 339 6.41 19.00 15.07
CA ALA A 339 7.54 18.08 15.15
C ALA A 339 7.98 17.83 16.60
N ASP A 340 7.96 18.85 17.45
CA ASP A 340 8.29 18.76 18.87
C ASP A 340 7.23 17.99 19.65
N PHE A 341 5.95 18.28 19.39
CA PHE A 341 4.83 17.59 20.01
C PHE A 341 4.80 16.11 19.64
N THR A 342 4.95 15.79 18.36
CA THR A 342 4.97 14.40 17.88
C THR A 342 6.22 13.65 18.32
N GLY A 343 7.37 14.33 18.38
CA GLY A 343 8.63 13.72 18.85
C GLY A 343 8.66 13.38 20.34
N LYS A 344 7.75 13.95 21.14
CA LYS A 344 7.59 13.67 22.58
C LYS A 344 6.53 12.61 22.89
N GLN A 345 5.76 12.17 21.89
CA GLN A 345 4.77 11.12 22.11
C GLN A 345 5.49 9.80 22.37
N PRO A 346 5.15 9.09 23.46
CA PRO A 346 5.79 7.82 23.74
C PRO A 346 5.43 6.79 22.68
N ILE A 347 6.42 6.01 22.25
CA ILE A 347 6.24 5.00 21.20
C ILE A 347 5.54 3.73 21.71
N ASN A 348 5.46 3.55 23.03
CA ASN A 348 4.97 2.35 23.69
C ASN A 348 3.72 2.62 24.50
N SER A 349 2.75 1.72 24.40
CA SER A 349 1.52 1.69 25.21
C SER A 349 1.64 0.81 26.46
N VAL A 350 2.71 0.02 26.54
CA VAL A 350 3.01 -0.93 27.62
C VAL A 350 4.35 -0.59 28.24
N CYS A 351 4.41 -0.58 29.57
CA CYS A 351 5.64 -0.32 30.31
C CYS A 351 6.64 -1.44 30.05
N PRO A 352 7.86 -1.11 29.59
CA PRO A 352 8.80 -2.13 29.12
C PRO A 352 9.44 -2.92 30.27
N VAL A 353 9.35 -2.43 31.51
CA VAL A 353 9.87 -3.11 32.72
C VAL A 353 8.82 -3.98 33.41
N THR A 354 7.56 -3.54 33.42
CA THR A 354 6.48 -4.22 34.18
C THR A 354 5.48 -4.97 33.29
N GLU A 355 5.58 -4.80 31.97
CA GLU A 355 4.67 -5.38 30.95
C GLU A 355 3.19 -4.99 31.15
N ARG A 356 2.92 -3.94 31.92
CA ARG A 356 1.58 -3.40 32.17
C ARG A 356 1.31 -2.18 31.31
N ALA A 357 0.06 -2.04 30.87
CA ALA A 357 -0.34 -0.93 30.04
C ALA A 357 -0.26 0.41 30.79
N ILE A 358 0.30 1.44 30.15
CA ILE A 358 0.53 2.77 30.72
C ILE A 358 -0.80 3.53 30.79
N GLU A 359 -1.06 4.24 31.89
CA GLU A 359 -2.31 5.01 32.10
C GLU A 359 -2.12 6.52 32.02
N SER A 360 -0.88 6.98 32.17
CA SER A 360 -0.51 8.40 32.07
C SER A 360 0.93 8.55 31.59
N ASP A 361 1.19 9.49 30.70
CA ASP A 361 2.54 9.79 30.14
C ASP A 361 3.43 10.60 31.11
N GLY A 362 3.23 10.45 32.42
CA GLY A 362 3.92 11.24 33.45
C GLY A 362 5.39 10.85 33.66
N TYR A 363 5.75 9.61 33.31
CA TYR A 363 7.08 9.05 33.53
C TYR A 363 7.67 8.63 32.18
N THR A 364 8.48 9.49 31.58
CA THR A 364 9.09 9.24 30.26
C THR A 364 10.59 9.47 30.29
N THR A 365 11.34 8.67 29.54
CA THR A 365 12.77 8.90 29.27
C THR A 365 13.05 8.90 27.78
N GLU A 366 14.16 9.50 27.37
CA GLU A 366 14.62 9.42 25.99
C GLU A 366 15.65 8.32 25.81
N TYR A 367 15.37 7.40 24.89
CA TYR A 367 16.28 6.31 24.56
C TYR A 367 16.44 6.20 23.04
N ASN A 368 17.67 6.35 22.55
CA ASN A 368 18.01 6.28 21.12
C ASN A 368 17.17 7.19 20.20
N GLY A 369 16.74 8.35 20.71
CA GLY A 369 15.91 9.29 19.99
C GLY A 369 14.41 8.96 20.02
N TYR A 370 13.97 8.05 20.88
CA TYR A 370 12.56 7.78 21.13
C TYR A 370 12.18 8.17 22.54
N THR A 371 10.98 8.69 22.71
CA THR A 371 10.38 8.83 24.03
C THR A 371 9.77 7.48 24.43
N ILE A 372 10.21 6.93 25.55
CA ILE A 372 9.67 5.70 26.14
C ILE A 372 8.94 6.10 27.41
N ALA A 373 7.69 5.67 27.55
CA ALA A 373 6.89 5.86 28.76
C ALA A 373 6.99 4.65 29.70
N PHE A 374 6.84 4.92 30.99
CA PHE A 374 6.84 3.96 32.09
C PHE A 374 5.58 4.09 32.92
N LEU A 375 5.21 3.01 33.61
CA LEU A 375 4.00 2.96 34.43
C LEU A 375 4.09 3.88 35.65
N ASP A 376 5.23 3.86 36.32
CA ASP A 376 5.51 4.59 37.55
C ASP A 376 7.00 4.99 37.64
N GLU A 377 7.33 5.83 38.61
CA GLU A 377 8.69 6.30 38.89
C GLU A 377 9.65 5.13 39.17
N SER A 378 9.18 4.06 39.81
CA SER A 378 10.03 2.91 40.15
C SER A 378 10.46 2.12 38.91
N ALA A 379 9.59 2.01 37.90
CA ALA A 379 9.90 1.37 36.63
C ALA A 379 10.87 2.23 35.79
N LEU A 380 10.75 3.55 35.86
CA LEU A 380 11.69 4.48 35.24
C LEU A 380 13.08 4.37 35.90
N GLU A 381 13.16 4.41 37.22
CA GLU A 381 14.42 4.25 37.97
C GLU A 381 15.08 2.89 37.71
N THR A 382 14.26 1.83 37.60
CA THR A 382 14.76 0.49 37.26
C THR A 382 15.39 0.46 35.87
N PHE A 383 14.79 1.16 34.90
CA PHE A 383 15.35 1.27 33.55
C PHE A 383 16.62 2.13 33.53
N GLU A 384 16.63 3.29 34.18
CA GLU A 384 17.78 4.19 34.21
C GLU A 384 18.97 3.61 34.99
N GLY A 385 18.70 2.80 36.02
CA GLY A 385 19.70 2.10 36.81
C GLY A 385 20.21 0.79 36.20
N ALA A 386 19.56 0.28 35.14
CA ALA A 386 19.96 -0.96 34.47
C ALA A 386 21.23 -0.78 33.63
N THR A 387 21.93 -1.88 33.33
CA THR A 387 23.10 -1.82 32.45
C THR A 387 22.69 -1.43 31.02
N PRO A 388 23.57 -0.84 30.20
CA PRO A 388 23.23 -0.50 28.81
C PRO A 388 22.75 -1.69 27.97
N GLU A 389 23.20 -2.90 28.31
CA GLU A 389 22.80 -4.16 27.67
C GLU A 389 21.36 -4.54 28.07
N ASP A 390 21.02 -4.40 29.36
CA ASP A 390 19.67 -4.63 29.86
C ASP A 390 18.69 -3.57 29.34
N GLN A 391 19.09 -2.30 29.29
CA GLN A 391 18.30 -1.23 28.66
C GLN A 391 18.03 -1.52 27.19
N ALA A 392 19.04 -2.03 26.46
CA ALA A 392 18.88 -2.42 25.06
C ALA A 392 17.95 -3.63 24.90
N ALA A 393 18.03 -4.63 25.78
CA ALA A 393 17.15 -5.79 25.78
C ALA A 393 15.69 -5.40 26.06
N VAL A 394 15.47 -4.52 27.03
CA VAL A 394 14.15 -4.01 27.42
C VAL A 394 13.55 -3.08 26.36
N ALA A 395 14.38 -2.28 25.69
CA ALA A 395 13.93 -1.40 24.61
C ALA A 395 13.88 -2.08 23.22
N ALA A 396 14.47 -3.26 23.05
CA ALA A 396 14.57 -3.96 21.77
C ALA A 396 13.22 -4.17 21.05
N PRO A 397 12.10 -4.50 21.72
CA PRO A 397 10.80 -4.65 21.06
C PRO A 397 10.26 -3.34 20.46
N PHE A 398 10.70 -2.19 20.98
CA PHE A 398 10.18 -0.87 20.65
C PHE A 398 11.18 -0.03 19.81
N SER A 399 12.46 -0.37 19.87
CA SER A 399 13.51 0.35 19.16
C SER A 399 13.83 -0.28 17.80
N ALA A 400 13.77 0.50 16.73
CA ALA A 400 14.19 0.02 15.42
C ALA A 400 15.70 -0.20 15.37
N THR A 401 16.13 -1.24 14.63
CA THR A 401 17.54 -1.58 14.39
C THR A 401 18.34 -0.47 13.73
N ARG A 402 17.68 0.46 13.01
CA ARG A 402 18.30 1.68 12.46
C ARG A 402 17.77 2.92 13.17
N LYS A 403 18.69 3.71 13.73
CA LYS A 403 18.40 5.00 14.35
C LYS A 403 18.24 6.08 13.27
N GLY A 404 17.39 7.08 13.55
CA GLY A 404 17.31 8.29 12.71
C GLY A 404 18.62 9.07 12.73
N LEU A 405 18.93 9.79 11.65
CA LEU A 405 20.17 10.57 11.54
C LEU A 405 20.33 11.62 12.65
N LEU A 406 19.22 12.12 13.19
CA LEU A 406 19.21 13.16 14.24
C LEU A 406 18.93 12.59 15.64
N SER A 407 18.95 11.27 15.81
CA SER A 407 18.60 10.59 17.07
C SER A 407 19.51 10.92 18.26
N GLY A 408 20.75 11.38 18.01
CA GLY A 408 21.70 11.76 19.07
C GLY A 408 21.65 13.24 19.47
N MET A 409 20.74 14.04 18.91
CA MET A 409 20.63 15.47 19.19
C MET A 409 19.56 15.77 20.24
N ASN A 410 19.65 16.94 20.87
CA ASN A 410 18.59 17.43 21.75
C ASN A 410 17.23 17.44 20.99
N PRO A 411 16.12 17.03 21.63
CA PRO A 411 14.82 16.85 20.96
C PRO A 411 14.29 18.10 20.29
N HIS A 412 14.44 19.25 20.96
CA HIS A 412 14.02 20.54 20.41
C HIS A 412 14.89 20.94 19.23
N VAL A 413 16.20 20.69 19.30
CA VAL A 413 17.11 20.98 18.19
C VAL A 413 16.79 20.09 17.00
N ARG A 414 16.52 18.80 17.24
CA ARG A 414 16.07 17.85 16.23
C ARG A 414 14.75 18.30 15.60
N ALA A 415 13.74 18.67 16.39
CA ALA A 415 12.47 19.17 15.90
C ALA A 415 12.63 20.46 15.07
N GLY A 416 13.53 21.36 15.50
CA GLY A 416 13.89 22.56 14.75
C GLY A 416 14.50 22.25 13.39
N ILE A 417 15.44 21.30 13.33
CA ILE A 417 16.04 20.86 12.07
C ILE A 417 15.00 20.20 11.16
N ILE A 418 14.15 19.31 11.70
CA ILE A 418 13.08 18.65 10.95
C ILE A 418 12.09 19.68 10.39
N ALA A 419 11.72 20.71 11.17
CA ALA A 419 10.82 21.76 10.72
C ALA A 419 11.43 22.58 9.58
N VAL A 420 12.72 22.94 9.68
CA VAL A 420 13.44 23.67 8.61
C VAL A 420 13.56 22.81 7.36
N VAL A 421 13.99 21.55 7.49
CA VAL A 421 14.12 20.63 6.36
C VAL A 421 12.76 20.35 5.72
N GLY A 422 11.72 20.13 6.53
CA GLY A 422 10.35 19.92 6.07
C GLY A 422 9.79 21.14 5.33
N ALA A 423 10.00 22.36 5.83
CA ALA A 423 9.58 23.57 5.15
C ALA A 423 10.32 23.78 3.81
N LEU A 424 11.63 23.56 3.79
CA LEU A 424 12.42 23.61 2.54
C LEU A 424 11.98 22.55 1.54
N TRP A 425 11.65 21.35 2.03
CA TRP A 425 11.16 20.25 1.21
C TRP A 425 9.77 20.54 0.65
N ILE A 426 8.84 21.07 1.44
CA ILE A 426 7.50 21.50 0.98
C ILE A 426 7.62 22.57 -0.11
N TRP A 427 8.47 23.57 0.10
CA TRP A 427 8.72 24.60 -0.91
C TRP A 427 9.27 23.99 -2.21
N PHE A 428 10.28 23.14 -2.10
CA PHE A 428 10.89 22.46 -3.25
C PHE A 428 9.89 21.55 -3.99
N ALA A 429 9.11 20.77 -3.26
CA ALA A 429 8.06 19.91 -3.80
C ALA A 429 6.98 20.73 -4.51
N GLY A 430 6.60 21.90 -3.97
CA GLY A 430 5.67 22.83 -4.62
C GLY A 430 6.17 23.29 -5.99
N ILE A 431 7.46 23.60 -6.12
CA ILE A 431 8.06 23.97 -7.42
C ILE A 431 7.98 22.80 -8.41
N ILE A 432 8.34 21.60 -7.97
CA ILE A 432 8.25 20.38 -8.79
C ILE A 432 6.83 20.19 -9.31
N ILE A 433 5.84 20.24 -8.41
CA ILE A 433 4.45 20.02 -8.75
C ILE A 433 3.91 21.10 -9.68
N ALA A 434 4.26 22.37 -9.46
CA ALA A 434 3.89 23.45 -10.37
C ALA A 434 4.45 23.20 -11.78
N GLN A 435 5.72 22.79 -11.92
CA GLN A 435 6.31 22.49 -13.22
C GLN A 435 5.66 21.28 -13.90
N CYS A 436 5.44 20.19 -13.16
CA CYS A 436 4.76 19.00 -13.67
C CYS A 436 3.35 19.34 -14.15
N THR A 437 2.58 20.07 -13.34
CA THR A 437 1.20 20.47 -13.68
C THR A 437 1.17 21.38 -14.90
N GLY A 438 2.06 22.39 -14.96
CA GLY A 438 2.14 23.31 -16.09
C GLY A 438 2.49 22.62 -17.41
N MET A 439 3.47 21.72 -17.40
CA MET A 439 3.97 21.07 -18.61
C MET A 439 3.15 19.87 -19.05
N THR A 440 2.58 19.10 -18.11
CA THR A 440 2.03 17.76 -18.40
C THR A 440 0.58 17.57 -17.96
N ASP A 441 -0.03 18.54 -17.27
CA ASP A 441 -1.36 18.42 -16.64
C ASP A 441 -1.46 17.28 -15.61
N TRP A 442 -0.31 16.78 -15.14
CA TRP A 442 -0.20 15.67 -14.18
C TRP A 442 0.59 16.11 -12.95
N SER A 443 0.15 15.69 -11.77
CA SER A 443 0.82 16.00 -10.50
C SER A 443 1.18 14.70 -9.75
N PRO A 444 2.48 14.38 -9.53
CA PRO A 444 2.91 13.19 -8.78
C PRO A 444 2.75 13.35 -7.26
N ILE A 445 1.59 13.87 -6.80
CA ILE A 445 1.31 14.19 -5.39
C ILE A 445 1.57 12.99 -4.48
N SER A 446 1.06 11.81 -4.85
CA SER A 446 1.23 10.58 -4.07
C SER A 446 2.70 10.15 -3.92
N GLY A 447 3.50 10.27 -4.98
CA GLY A 447 4.93 9.97 -4.93
C GLY A 447 5.70 10.93 -4.03
N MET A 448 5.38 12.23 -4.09
CA MET A 448 5.99 13.24 -3.23
C MET A 448 5.63 13.06 -1.77
N ALA A 449 4.39 12.66 -1.46
CA ALA A 449 3.95 12.34 -0.11
C ALA A 449 4.76 11.19 0.50
N LEU A 450 4.94 10.09 -0.26
CA LEU A 450 5.70 8.93 0.18
C LEU A 450 7.16 9.29 0.48
N LEU A 451 7.81 10.04 -0.40
CA LEU A 451 9.19 10.48 -0.20
C LEU A 451 9.34 11.41 1.00
N THR A 452 8.31 12.23 1.27
CA THR A 452 8.28 13.10 2.44
C THR A 452 8.26 12.27 3.72
N VAL A 453 7.39 11.27 3.79
CA VAL A 453 7.33 10.34 4.93
C VAL A 453 8.68 9.65 5.10
N VAL A 454 9.26 9.12 4.01
CA VAL A 454 10.57 8.45 4.05
C VAL A 454 11.69 9.39 4.50
N LEU A 455 11.76 10.61 3.97
CA LEU A 455 12.75 11.62 4.33
C LEU A 455 12.65 11.98 5.81
N VAL A 456 11.44 12.27 6.30
CA VAL A 456 11.22 12.62 7.71
C VAL A 456 11.51 11.43 8.62
N MET A 457 11.13 10.20 8.23
CA MET A 457 11.48 8.99 8.98
C MET A 457 12.98 8.71 8.99
N LEU A 458 13.71 9.06 7.93
CA LEU A 458 15.16 8.95 7.88
C LEU A 458 15.85 9.94 8.84
N LEU A 459 15.29 11.14 8.99
CA LEU A 459 15.79 12.17 9.91
C LEU A 459 15.40 11.87 11.37
N SER A 460 14.12 11.55 11.61
CA SER A 460 13.52 11.37 12.93
C SER A 460 13.67 9.96 13.50
N GLY A 461 13.86 8.96 12.64
CA GLY A 461 13.82 7.54 13.00
C GLY A 461 12.41 6.92 12.91
N PRO A 462 12.29 5.58 12.90
CA PRO A 462 11.00 4.87 12.81
C PRO A 462 9.97 5.17 13.90
N GLY A 463 10.37 5.56 15.10
CA GLY A 463 9.43 6.01 16.14
C GLY A 463 8.75 7.36 15.86
N GLY A 464 9.19 8.10 14.84
CA GLY A 464 8.60 9.38 14.42
C GLY A 464 7.53 9.25 13.32
N VAL A 465 6.95 8.06 13.10
CA VAL A 465 5.99 7.82 11.99
C VAL A 465 4.84 8.82 12.01
N LEU A 466 4.27 9.11 13.18
CA LEU A 466 3.15 10.05 13.30
C LEU A 466 3.54 11.45 12.79
N GLY A 467 4.70 11.96 13.18
CA GLY A 467 5.24 13.23 12.69
C GLY A 467 5.55 13.21 11.19
N ALA A 468 6.08 12.10 10.69
CA ALA A 468 6.36 11.92 9.26
C ALA A 468 5.08 11.92 8.41
N VAL A 469 4.02 11.24 8.87
CA VAL A 469 2.71 11.21 8.20
C VAL A 469 2.06 12.60 8.24
N LEU A 470 2.13 13.31 9.38
CA LEU A 470 1.58 14.67 9.49
C LEU A 470 2.28 15.66 8.56
N ILE A 471 3.62 15.63 8.49
CA ILE A 471 4.38 16.47 7.55
C ILE A 471 4.06 16.07 6.11
N GLY A 472 3.90 14.77 5.82
CA GLY A 472 3.47 14.27 4.52
C GLY A 472 2.08 14.78 4.11
N ALA A 473 1.12 14.80 5.04
CA ALA A 473 -0.22 15.33 4.80
C ALA A 473 -0.20 16.86 4.58
N ALA A 474 0.56 17.60 5.40
CA ALA A 474 0.74 19.04 5.23
C ALA A 474 1.36 19.38 3.87
N LEU A 475 2.33 18.58 3.43
CA LEU A 475 2.92 18.68 2.10
C LEU A 475 1.88 18.45 1.00
N CYS A 476 1.04 17.42 1.10
CA CYS A 476 -0.02 17.15 0.11
C CYS A 476 -0.94 18.36 -0.09
N VAL A 477 -1.37 18.99 1.01
CA VAL A 477 -2.20 20.20 0.94
C VAL A 477 -1.44 21.34 0.26
N ALA A 478 -0.22 21.63 0.72
CA ALA A 478 0.59 22.73 0.19
C ALA A 478 0.88 22.58 -1.32
N ILE A 479 1.23 21.39 -1.78
CA ILE A 479 1.53 21.15 -3.20
C ILE A 479 0.28 21.10 -4.07
N THR A 480 -0.88 20.75 -3.52
CA THR A 480 -2.15 20.83 -4.23
C THR A 480 -2.47 22.29 -4.54
N CYS A 481 -2.31 23.21 -3.57
CA CYS A 481 -2.46 24.64 -3.83
C CYS A 481 -1.48 25.15 -4.91
N ALA A 482 -0.25 24.63 -4.95
CA ALA A 482 0.72 24.98 -5.98
C ALA A 482 0.33 24.44 -7.37
N ALA A 483 -0.26 23.24 -7.43
CA ALA A 483 -0.81 22.67 -8.66
C ALA A 483 -1.99 23.50 -9.19
N ASP A 484 -2.94 23.81 -8.31
CA ASP A 484 -4.15 24.58 -8.62
C ASP A 484 -3.77 25.97 -9.16
N MET A 485 -2.89 26.71 -8.47
CA MET A 485 -2.40 28.00 -8.96
C MET A 485 -1.77 27.91 -10.36
N MET A 486 -1.05 26.82 -10.65
CA MET A 486 -0.47 26.65 -11.98
C MET A 486 -1.53 26.35 -13.05
N ALA A 487 -2.55 25.55 -12.70
CA ALA A 487 -3.68 25.27 -13.58
C ALA A 487 -4.49 26.55 -13.88
N ASP A 488 -4.70 27.39 -12.88
CA ASP A 488 -5.35 28.70 -13.01
C ASP A 488 -4.57 29.62 -13.94
N LEU A 489 -3.25 29.71 -13.77
CA LEU A 489 -2.36 30.47 -14.67
C LEU A 489 -2.39 29.95 -16.11
N LYS A 490 -2.53 28.62 -16.30
CA LYS A 490 -2.58 28.00 -17.63
C LYS A 490 -3.92 28.23 -18.33
N THR A 491 -5.01 28.26 -17.58
CA THR A 491 -6.37 28.43 -18.12
C THR A 491 -6.80 29.90 -18.22
N GLY A 492 -6.09 30.82 -17.56
CA GLY A 492 -6.37 32.26 -17.59
C GLY A 492 -7.49 32.69 -16.64
N TYR A 493 -7.97 31.81 -15.78
CA TYR A 493 -8.91 32.12 -14.70
C TYR A 493 -8.12 32.28 -13.40
N LEU A 494 -7.71 33.51 -13.07
CA LEU A 494 -7.26 33.83 -11.70
C LEU A 494 -8.51 33.99 -10.84
N VAL A 495 -8.76 33.07 -9.91
CA VAL A 495 -9.71 33.28 -8.79
C VAL A 495 -8.96 33.88 -7.61
#